data_AF-A0A355RX24-F1
#
_entry.id   AF-A0A355RX24-F1
#
_cell.length_a   1.000
_cell.length_b   1.000
_cell.length_c   1.000
_cell.angle_alpha   90.00
_cell.angle_beta   90.00
_cell.angle_gamma   90.00
#
_symmetry.space_group_name_H-M   'P 1'
#
loop_
_entity.id
_entity.type
_entity.pdbx_description
1 polymer ?
#
loop_
_entity_poly.entity_id
_entity_poly.type
_entity_poly.pdbx_seq_one_letter_code
_entity_poly.pdbx_strand_id
1 'polypeptide(L)'
;MCFNLLEVKLSNIVYDYIEDYLRSIIPKSEGLMEDMEAFARENNVPIVQPEVAKFLSFIIKSNNAKNILEIGTAIGYSAILMHNAA
;
A
#
# COMPACT_ATOMS: atom_id res chain seq x y z
N MET A 1 -0.60 4.31 27.56
CA MET A 1 -1.26 3.35 26.65
C MET A 1 -0.86 3.74 25.23
N CYS A 2 0.08 3.00 24.65
CA CYS A 2 0.54 3.24 23.29
C CYS A 2 -0.60 3.02 22.30
N PHE A 3 -0.81 4.01 21.43
CA PHE A 3 -1.66 3.90 20.26
C PHE A 3 -1.02 2.85 19.33
N ASN A 4 -1.70 1.71 19.13
CA ASN A 4 -1.24 0.70 18.16
C ASN A 4 -1.48 1.23 16.75
N LEU A 5 -0.41 1.66 16.08
CA LEU A 5 -0.39 2.01 14.65
C LEU A 5 -0.44 0.78 13.71
N LEU A 6 -0.54 -0.44 14.26
CA LEU A 6 -0.34 -1.70 13.52
C LEU A 6 -1.54 -2.21 12.73
N GLU A 7 -2.75 -1.67 12.94
CA GLU A 7 -3.89 -1.91 12.07
C GLU A 7 -4.66 -0.60 11.97
N VAL A 8 -4.44 0.18 10.91
CA VAL A 8 -5.48 1.12 10.48
C VAL A 8 -6.61 0.24 9.92
N LYS A 9 -7.40 -0.37 10.80
CA LYS A 9 -8.69 -0.93 10.42
C LYS A 9 -9.47 0.20 9.78
N LEU A 10 -9.93 -0.01 8.54
CA LEU A 10 -10.76 0.97 7.85
C LEU A 10 -12.17 1.08 8.44
N SER A 11 -12.43 0.42 9.57
CA SER A 11 -13.71 0.29 10.27
C SER A 11 -14.43 1.62 10.60
N ASN A 12 -13.72 2.75 10.50
CA ASN A 12 -14.29 4.09 10.72
C ASN A 12 -14.62 4.84 9.41
N ILE A 13 -14.26 4.30 8.25
CA ILE A 13 -14.46 4.91 6.93
C ILE A 13 -15.33 4.01 6.05
N VAL A 14 -15.06 2.69 6.05
CA VAL A 14 -15.84 1.67 5.34
C VAL A 14 -16.11 0.49 6.27
N TYR A 15 -17.13 -0.29 5.92
CA TYR A 15 -17.45 -1.50 6.67
C TYR A 15 -16.38 -2.58 6.47
N ASP A 16 -16.01 -3.29 7.54
CA ASP A 16 -14.99 -4.34 7.55
C ASP A 16 -15.20 -5.38 6.43
N TYR A 17 -16.46 -5.78 6.16
CA TYR A 17 -16.75 -6.77 5.12
C TYR A 17 -16.37 -6.32 3.70
N ILE A 18 -16.33 -5.01 3.44
CA ILE A 18 -15.91 -4.45 2.15
C ILE A 18 -14.38 -4.51 2.05
N GLU A 19 -13.68 -4.14 3.12
CA GLU A 19 -12.21 -4.25 3.19
C GLU A 19 -11.76 -5.70 3.00
N ASP A 20 -12.36 -6.63 3.74
CA ASP A 20 -12.06 -8.07 3.64
C ASP A 20 -12.32 -8.60 2.23
N TYR A 21 -13.42 -8.19 1.60
CA TYR A 21 -13.73 -8.55 0.22
C TYR A 21 -12.66 -8.03 -0.74
N LEU A 22 -12.25 -6.76 -0.65
CA LEU A 22 -11.21 -6.20 -1.49
C LEU A 22 -9.87 -6.91 -1.29
N ARG A 23 -9.48 -7.21 -0.05
CA ARG A 23 -8.25 -7.97 0.24
C ARG A 23 -8.27 -9.39 -0.27
N SER A 24 -9.45 -10.02 -0.31
CA SER A 24 -9.60 -11.38 -0.83
C SER A 24 -9.34 -11.49 -2.34
N ILE A 25 -9.58 -10.41 -3.09
CA ILE A 25 -9.40 -10.38 -4.55
C ILE A 25 -8.05 -9.79 -4.98
N ILE A 26 -7.35 -9.07 -4.09
CA ILE A 26 -6.05 -8.50 -4.38
C ILE A 26 -4.98 -9.60 -4.30
N PRO A 27 -4.20 -9.83 -5.37
CA PRO A 27 -3.08 -10.77 -5.32
C PRO A 27 -2.06 -10.35 -4.26
N LYS A 28 -1.52 -11.34 -3.53
CA LYS A 28 -0.42 -11.11 -2.60
C LYS A 28 0.83 -10.64 -3.34
N SER A 29 1.63 -9.85 -2.64
CA SER A 29 2.96 -9.44 -3.09
C SER A 29 3.92 -10.64 -3.07
N GLU A 30 4.90 -10.62 -3.95
CA GLU A 30 5.95 -11.65 -4.05
C GLU A 30 7.33 -10.96 -4.12
N GLY A 31 8.38 -11.71 -3.73
CA GLY A 31 9.77 -11.25 -3.83
C GLY A 31 10.03 -9.98 -3.02
N LEU A 32 10.71 -9.00 -3.62
CA LEU A 32 11.10 -7.76 -2.93
C LEU A 32 9.93 -7.04 -2.25
N MET A 33 8.74 -7.03 -2.87
CA MET A 33 7.58 -6.34 -2.29
C MET A 33 7.06 -7.06 -1.03
N GLU A 34 7.12 -8.40 -1.01
CA GLU A 34 6.77 -9.20 0.18
C GLU A 34 7.77 -8.97 1.32
N ASP A 35 9.07 -8.95 0.99
CA ASP A 35 10.14 -8.68 1.95
C ASP A 35 9.98 -7.28 2.59
N MET A 36 9.59 -6.28 1.79
CA MET A 36 9.34 -4.92 2.27
C MET A 36 8.10 -4.83 3.16
N GLU A 37 7.02 -5.57 2.84
CA GLU A 37 5.83 -5.64 3.69
C GLU A 37 6.13 -6.31 5.03
N ALA A 38 6.93 -7.37 5.03
CA ALA A 38 7.40 -8.02 6.26
C ALA A 38 8.25 -7.06 7.09
N PHE A 39 9.23 -6.40 6.47
CA PHE A 39 10.06 -5.39 7.13
C PHE A 39 9.23 -4.26 7.74
N ALA A 40 8.25 -3.73 6.99
CA ALA A 40 7.38 -2.66 7.46
C ALA A 40 6.57 -3.08 8.69
N ARG A 41 6.04 -4.31 8.68
CA ARG A 41 5.28 -4.88 9.79
C ARG A 41 6.16 -5.07 11.03
N GLU A 42 7.35 -5.63 10.87
CA GLU A 42 8.29 -5.87 11.97
C GLU A 42 8.79 -4.57 12.60
N ASN A 43 9.02 -3.55 11.78
CA ASN A 43 9.61 -2.27 12.21
C ASN A 43 8.57 -1.17 12.46
N ASN A 44 7.28 -1.49 12.38
CA ASN A 44 6.17 -0.52 12.53
C ASN A 44 6.30 0.69 11.58
N VAL A 45 6.83 0.46 10.37
CA VAL A 45 6.94 1.50 9.35
C VAL A 45 5.59 1.62 8.64
N PRO A 46 4.96 2.81 8.62
CA PRO A 46 3.73 3.00 7.88
C PRO A 46 3.98 2.87 6.38
N ILE A 47 3.23 1.99 5.72
CA ILE A 47 3.21 1.83 4.26
C ILE A 47 1.78 1.97 3.73
N VAL A 48 1.65 2.24 2.44
CA VAL A 48 0.33 2.34 1.79
C VAL A 48 -0.39 0.98 1.84
N GLN A 49 -1.71 1.02 2.02
CA GLN A 49 -2.54 -0.19 2.06
C GLN A 49 -2.70 -0.81 0.66
N PRO A 50 -2.94 -2.14 0.55
CA PRO A 50 -3.02 -2.85 -0.73
C PRO A 50 -4.03 -2.26 -1.73
N GLU A 51 -5.19 -1.81 -1.25
CA GLU A 51 -6.27 -1.24 -2.06
C GLU A 51 -5.86 0.12 -2.63
N VAL A 52 -5.21 0.96 -1.81
CA VAL A 52 -4.65 2.26 -2.21
C VAL A 52 -3.51 2.07 -3.21
N ALA A 53 -2.65 1.08 -2.98
CA ALA A 53 -1.59 0.65 -3.89
C ALA A 53 -2.14 0.30 -5.29
N LYS A 54 -3.20 -0.51 -5.38
CA LYS A 54 -3.85 -0.83 -6.66
C LYS A 54 -4.48 0.40 -7.31
N PHE A 55 -5.10 1.28 -6.52
CA PHE A 55 -5.67 2.51 -7.03
C PHE A 55 -4.61 3.45 -7.62
N LEU A 56 -3.48 3.65 -6.94
CA LEU A 56 -2.35 4.45 -7.45
C LEU A 56 -1.81 3.86 -8.76
N SER A 57 -1.59 2.54 -8.81
CA SER A 57 -1.16 1.85 -10.03
C SER A 57 -2.13 2.06 -11.19
N PHE A 58 -3.44 1.98 -10.93
CA PHE A 58 -4.48 2.23 -11.92
C PHE A 58 -4.42 3.67 -12.46
N ILE A 59 -4.31 4.68 -11.58
CA ILE A 59 -4.23 6.08 -11.99
C ILE A 59 -2.97 6.36 -12.83
N ILE A 60 -1.82 5.82 -12.42
CA ILE A 60 -0.54 5.99 -13.12
C ILE A 60 -0.62 5.39 -14.52
N LYS A 61 -1.12 4.15 -14.64
CA LYS A 61 -1.28 3.47 -15.94
C LYS A 61 -2.29 4.19 -16.83
N SER A 62 -3.42 4.62 -16.27
CA SER A 62 -4.48 5.28 -17.03
C SER A 62 -4.06 6.65 -17.58
N ASN A 63 -3.19 7.37 -16.87
CA ASN A 63 -2.69 8.68 -17.29
C ASN A 63 -1.33 8.60 -18.00
N ASN A 64 -0.75 7.40 -18.15
CA ASN A 64 0.59 7.19 -18.71
C ASN A 64 1.65 8.10 -18.05
N ALA A 65 1.60 8.23 -16.72
CA ALA A 65 2.45 9.15 -15.97
C ALA A 65 3.92 8.69 -16.04
N LYS A 66 4.82 9.55 -16.54
CA LYS A 66 6.26 9.22 -16.70
C LYS A 66 7.17 9.83 -15.65
N ASN A 67 6.72 10.90 -15.00
CA ASN A 67 7.47 11.59 -13.97
C ASN A 67 6.58 11.70 -12.74
N ILE A 68 7.04 11.15 -11.61
CA ILE A 68 6.29 11.10 -10.36
C ILE A 68 7.18 11.71 -9.27
N LEU A 69 6.65 12.69 -8.55
CA LEU A 69 7.28 13.28 -7.37
C LEU A 69 6.57 12.75 -6.13
N GLU A 70 7.30 12.04 -5.27
CA GLU A 70 6.83 11.62 -3.96
C GLU A 70 7.53 12.43 -2.87
N ILE A 71 6.74 13.01 -1.96
CA ILE A 71 7.26 13.79 -0.83
C ILE A 71 7.04 12.95 0.44
N GLY A 72 8.15 12.39 0.95
CA GLY A 72 8.14 11.48 2.10
C GLY A 72 7.88 10.03 1.68
N THR A 73 8.96 9.25 1.55
CA THR A 73 8.89 7.88 0.99
C THR A 73 8.98 6.77 2.05
N ALA A 74 9.27 7.10 3.31
CA ALA A 74 9.61 6.12 4.35
C ALA A 74 10.65 5.10 3.84
N ILE A 75 10.28 3.83 3.67
CA ILE A 75 11.14 2.76 3.13
C ILE A 75 11.07 2.60 1.60
N GLY A 76 10.37 3.48 0.90
CA GLY A 76 10.27 3.48 -0.56
C GLY A 76 9.27 2.49 -1.16
N TYR A 77 8.39 1.88 -0.36
CA TYR A 77 7.42 0.88 -0.83
C TYR A 77 6.48 1.44 -1.92
N SER A 78 5.87 2.60 -1.67
CA SER A 78 5.04 3.30 -2.65
C SER A 78 5.84 3.77 -3.86
N ALA A 79 7.07 4.26 -3.68
CA ALA A 79 7.95 4.66 -4.78
C ALA A 79 8.19 3.53 -5.78
N ILE A 80 8.54 2.33 -5.29
CA ILE A 80 8.76 1.14 -6.12
C ILE A 80 7.47 0.72 -6.81
N LEU A 81 6.35 0.73 -6.08
CA LEU A 81 5.05 0.42 -6.65
C LEU A 81 4.69 1.35 -7.82
N MET A 82 4.91 2.66 -7.63
CA MET A 82 4.65 3.67 -8.65
C MET A 82 5.60 3.52 -9.85
N HIS A 83 6.87 3.22 -9.60
CA HIS A 83 7.84 2.90 -10.65
C HIS A 83 7.41 1.69 -11.50
N ASN A 84 6.96 0.61 -10.87
CA ASN A 84 6.48 -0.60 -11.55
C ASN A 84 5.18 -0.36 -12.34
N ALA A 85 4.47 0.73 -12.08
CA ALA A 85 3.21 1.07 -12.74
C ALA A 85 3.37 2.03 -13.94
N ALA A 86 4.42 2.85 -13.95
CA ALA A 86 4.69 3.89 -14.96
C ALA A 86 5.22 3.34 -16.30
#